data_AF-A0A934Q0M9-F1
#
_entry.id   AF-A0A934Q0M9-F1
#
_cell.length_a   1.000
_cell.length_b   1.000
_cell.length_c   1.000
_cell.angle_alpha   90.00
_cell.angle_beta   90.00
_cell.angle_gamma   90.00
#
_symmetry.space_group_name_H-M   'P 1'
#
loop_
_entity.id
_entity.type
_entity.pdbx_description
1 polymer ?
#
loop_
_entity_poly.entity_id
_entity_poly.type
_entity_poly.pdbx_seq_one_letter_code
_entity_poly.pdbx_strand_id
1 'polypeptide(L)'
;MPPVPQLKTARLTVLLDPSRKQAFEQACHANDMTPSQVLRHLIRDYVTSGGRSLSPSVRPITVQPAREDDASAAPQRRAARRTATRN
;
A
#
# COMPACT_ATOMS: atom_id res chain seq x y z
N MET A 1 13.56 17.16 12.50
CA MET A 1 12.79 16.29 11.57
C MET A 1 13.09 16.76 10.16
N PRO A 2 13.76 15.97 9.30
CA PRO A 2 13.96 16.37 7.90
C PRO A 2 12.61 16.35 7.17
N PRO A 3 12.37 17.26 6.20
CA PRO A 3 11.12 17.30 5.45
C PRO A 3 10.98 16.04 4.61
N VAL A 4 9.87 15.31 4.78
CA VAL A 4 9.49 14.21 3.90
C VAL A 4 9.13 14.78 2.52
N PRO A 5 9.82 14.39 1.45
CA PRO A 5 9.50 14.88 0.12
C PRO A 5 8.21 14.20 -0.34
N GLN A 6 7.34 15.02 -0.90
CA GLN A 6 6.00 14.64 -1.32
C GLN A 6 6.07 13.58 -2.42
N LEU A 7 5.36 12.46 -2.22
CA LEU A 7 5.13 11.48 -3.26
C LEU A 7 4.30 12.14 -4.37
N LYS A 8 4.92 12.44 -5.52
CA LYS A 8 4.25 12.96 -6.71
C LYS A 8 3.47 11.83 -7.39
N THR A 9 2.36 11.41 -6.80
CA THR A 9 1.44 10.43 -7.41
C THR A 9 0.39 11.16 -8.25
N ALA A 10 0.41 10.94 -9.56
CA ALA A 10 -0.65 11.36 -10.47
C ALA A 10 -1.58 10.18 -10.79
N ARG A 11 -2.87 10.45 -10.95
CA ARG A 11 -3.87 9.45 -11.42
C ARG A 11 -4.04 9.58 -12.93
N LEU A 12 -4.00 8.45 -13.63
CA LEU A 12 -4.29 8.34 -15.05
C LEU A 12 -5.58 7.55 -15.24
N THR A 13 -6.58 8.14 -15.87
CA THR A 13 -7.85 7.49 -16.24
C THR A 13 -7.90 7.32 -17.75
N VAL A 14 -8.17 6.10 -18.21
CA VAL A 14 -8.26 5.77 -19.64
C VAL A 14 -9.56 5.02 -19.89
N LEU A 15 -10.29 5.38 -20.93
CA LEU A 15 -11.44 4.63 -21.39
C LEU A 15 -10.95 3.53 -22.35
N LEU A 16 -11.26 2.28 -22.02
CA LEU A 16 -10.98 1.13 -22.88
C LEU A 16 -12.29 0.47 -23.28
N ASP A 17 -12.32 -0.04 -24.49
CA ASP A 17 -13.36 -0.95 -24.94
C ASP A 17 -13.42 -2.20 -24.02
N PRO A 18 -14.62 -2.70 -23.66
CA PRO A 18 -14.77 -3.81 -22.72
C PRO A 18 -14.08 -5.10 -23.18
N SER A 19 -14.11 -5.42 -24.47
CA SER A 19 -13.46 -6.62 -25.01
C SER A 19 -11.95 -6.50 -24.94
N ARG A 20 -11.40 -5.31 -25.25
CA ARG A 20 -9.96 -5.05 -25.11
C ARG A 20 -9.49 -5.09 -23.65
N LYS A 21 -10.29 -4.56 -22.73
CA LYS A 21 -10.00 -4.61 -21.29
C LYS A 21 -9.90 -6.07 -20.81
N GLN A 22 -10.86 -6.92 -21.18
CA GLN A 22 -10.86 -8.33 -20.78
C GLN A 22 -9.63 -9.08 -21.30
N ALA A 23 -9.29 -8.91 -22.60
CA ALA A 23 -8.10 -9.52 -23.17
C ALA A 23 -6.82 -9.04 -22.47
N PHE A 24 -6.74 -7.76 -22.12
CA PHE A 24 -5.60 -7.20 -21.39
C PHE A 24 -5.50 -7.77 -19.97
N GLU A 25 -6.60 -7.89 -19.23
CA GLU A 25 -6.62 -8.47 -17.89
C GLU A 25 -6.21 -9.94 -17.92
N GLN A 26 -6.72 -10.73 -18.86
CA GLN A 26 -6.34 -12.14 -19.04
C GLN A 26 -4.85 -12.28 -19.35
N ALA A 27 -4.32 -11.46 -20.26
CA ALA A 27 -2.89 -11.44 -20.57
C ALA A 27 -2.04 -11.05 -19.36
N CYS A 28 -2.48 -10.07 -18.56
CA CYS A 28 -1.78 -9.69 -17.32
C CYS A 28 -1.77 -10.84 -16.30
N HIS A 29 -2.92 -11.51 -16.10
CA HIS A 29 -3.05 -12.65 -15.21
C HIS A 29 -2.19 -13.84 -15.62
N ALA A 30 -2.07 -14.12 -16.91
CA ALA A 30 -1.22 -15.19 -17.42
C ALA A 30 0.28 -14.96 -17.15
N ASN A 31 0.69 -13.71 -16.88
CA ASN A 31 2.08 -13.33 -16.62
C ASN A 31 2.31 -12.92 -15.16
N ASP A 32 1.38 -13.22 -14.25
CA ASP A 32 1.44 -12.84 -12.82
C ASP A 32 1.62 -11.32 -12.58
N MET A 33 1.16 -10.50 -13.52
CA MET A 33 1.24 -9.05 -13.43
C MET A 33 -0.13 -8.42 -13.23
N THR A 34 -0.17 -7.28 -12.55
CA THR A 34 -1.38 -6.45 -12.50
C THR A 34 -1.40 -5.46 -13.67
N PRO A 35 -2.59 -5.09 -14.17
CA PRO A 35 -2.75 -4.08 -15.23
C PRO A 35 -1.96 -2.79 -14.96
N SER A 36 -1.97 -2.34 -13.70
CA SER A 36 -1.24 -1.14 -13.27
C SER A 36 0.28 -1.29 -13.30
N GLN A 37 0.82 -2.48 -13.12
CA GLN A 37 2.26 -2.73 -13.24
C GLN A 37 2.68 -2.72 -14.71
N VAL A 38 1.93 -3.40 -15.58
CA VAL A 38 2.20 -3.43 -17.02
C VAL A 38 2.11 -2.03 -17.62
N LEU A 39 1.06 -1.27 -17.27
CA LEU A 39 0.87 0.09 -17.79
C LEU A 39 2.00 1.03 -17.37
N ARG A 40 2.54 0.90 -16.14
CA ARG A 40 3.70 1.69 -15.70
C ARG A 40 4.97 1.34 -16.45
N HIS A 41 5.20 0.07 -16.77
CA HIS A 41 6.33 -0.34 -17.60
C HIS A 41 6.18 0.21 -19.02
N LEU A 42 5.01 0.05 -19.64
CA LEU A 42 4.71 0.61 -20.96
C LEU A 42 4.93 2.11 -21.02
N ILE A 43 4.49 2.87 -20.01
CA ILE A 43 4.72 4.32 -19.93
C ILE A 43 6.22 4.62 -19.85
N ARG A 44 6.98 3.90 -19.01
CA ARG A 44 8.42 4.11 -18.86
C ARG A 44 9.15 3.84 -20.18
N ASP A 45 8.84 2.72 -20.82
CA ASP A 45 9.48 2.29 -22.05
C ASP A 45 9.14 3.23 -23.21
N TYR A 46 7.87 3.67 -23.29
CA TYR A 46 7.43 4.65 -24.29
C TYR A 46 8.14 6.01 -24.14
N VAL A 47 8.35 6.49 -22.92
CA VAL A 47 9.05 7.77 -22.70
C VAL A 47 10.56 7.64 -22.93
N THR A 48 11.14 6.50 -22.55
CA THR A 48 12.58 6.23 -22.71
C THR A 48 12.95 6.04 -24.18
N SER A 49 12.13 5.32 -24.95
CA SER A 49 12.30 5.16 -26.40
C SER A 49 12.19 6.48 -27.16
N GLY A 50 11.38 7.43 -26.67
CA GLY A 50 11.30 8.80 -27.18
C GLY A 50 12.48 9.71 -26.80
N GLY A 51 13.53 9.17 -26.16
CA GLY A 51 14.74 9.90 -25.76
C GLY A 51 14.57 10.80 -24.53
N ARG A 52 13.43 10.71 -23.81
CA ARG A 52 13.22 11.46 -22.57
C ARG A 52 13.66 10.62 -21.36
N SER A 53 14.57 11.17 -20.57
CA SER A 53 14.97 10.57 -19.30
C SER A 53 13.90 10.82 -18.23
N LEU A 54 13.31 9.75 -17.72
CA LEU A 54 12.46 9.79 -16.52
C LEU A 54 13.34 9.59 -15.28
N SER A 55 13.47 10.60 -14.42
CA SER A 55 14.14 10.43 -13.12
C SER A 55 13.25 9.57 -12.20
N PRO A 56 13.69 8.37 -11.77
CA PRO A 56 12.87 7.53 -10.91
C PRO A 56 12.85 8.15 -9.51
N SER A 57 11.77 8.87 -9.20
CA SER A 57 11.46 9.29 -7.83
C SER A 57 10.93 8.11 -7.01
N VAL A 58 11.66 6.99 -6.99
CA VAL A 58 11.33 5.81 -6.17
C VAL A 58 12.05 5.98 -4.84
N ARG A 59 11.29 6.25 -3.78
CA ARG A 59 11.79 5.98 -2.42
C ARG A 59 11.39 4.55 -2.08
N PRO A 60 12.32 3.73 -1.55
CA PRO A 60 11.96 2.43 -1.03
C PRO A 60 10.89 2.66 0.04
N ILE A 61 9.77 1.94 -0.08
CA ILE A 61 8.76 1.88 0.97
C ILE A 61 9.45 1.17 2.13
N THR A 62 9.96 1.93 3.10
CA THR A 62 10.41 1.35 4.37
C THR A 62 9.15 0.88 5.09
N VAL A 63 8.84 -0.41 4.96
CA VAL A 63 7.83 -1.07 5.80
C VAL A 63 8.39 -1.05 7.21
N GLN A 64 8.01 -0.04 8.00
CA GLN A 64 8.26 -0.05 9.44
C GLN A 64 7.33 -1.10 10.04
N PRO A 65 7.86 -2.11 10.77
CA PRO A 65 7.02 -3.08 11.44
C PRO A 65 6.12 -2.35 12.44
N ALA A 66 4.84 -2.74 12.44
CA ALA A 66 3.81 -2.17 13.29
C ALA A 66 4.26 -2.23 14.77
N ARG A 67 4.18 -1.10 15.47
CA ARG A 67 4.44 -1.03 16.91
C ARG A 67 3.44 -1.90 17.65
N GLU A 68 3.94 -2.94 18.32
CA GLU A 68 3.25 -3.73 19.34
C GLU A 68 3.03 -2.89 20.61
N ASP A 69 2.10 -1.92 20.57
CA ASP A 69 1.79 -1.07 21.74
C ASP A 69 0.27 -1.02 22.05
N ASP A 70 -0.49 -2.07 21.73
CA ASP A 70 -1.92 -2.16 22.09
C ASP A 70 -2.28 -3.48 22.83
N ALA A 71 -1.37 -4.01 23.65
CA ALA A 71 -1.62 -5.20 24.46
C ALA A 71 -1.35 -4.98 25.95
N SER A 72 -1.93 -3.93 26.56
CA SER A 72 -2.07 -3.90 28.02
C SER A 72 -3.24 -3.03 28.49
N ALA A 73 -4.46 -3.41 28.12
CA ALA A 73 -5.65 -3.01 28.87
C ALA A 73 -6.70 -4.14 28.83
N ALA A 74 -6.58 -5.08 29.78
CA ALA A 74 -7.60 -6.09 30.06
C ALA A 74 -7.88 -6.15 31.58
N PRO A 75 -9.07 -6.59 32.00
CA PRO A 75 -9.92 -5.88 32.96
C PRO A 75 -9.80 -6.36 34.42
N GLN A 76 -9.97 -5.45 35.38
CA GLN A 76 -10.08 -5.79 36.80
C GLN A 76 -11.45 -6.42 37.11
N ARG A 77 -11.56 -7.74 36.93
CA ARG A 77 -12.68 -8.53 37.49
C ARG A 77 -12.36 -8.98 38.91
N ARG A 78 -13.00 -8.30 39.86
CA ARG A 78 -13.77 -8.85 41.00
C ARG A 78 -13.28 -10.21 41.56
N ALA A 79 -12.64 -10.20 42.73
CA ALA A 79 -12.64 -11.34 43.66
C ALA A 79 -12.56 -10.87 45.12
N ALA A 80 -13.41 -11.47 45.93
CA ALA A 80 -13.75 -11.14 47.31
C ALA A 80 -12.58 -11.19 48.31
N ARG A 81 -12.74 -10.48 49.44
CA ARG A 81 -12.54 -11.07 50.77
C ARG A 81 -13.20 -10.21 51.86
N ARG A 82 -14.22 -10.81 52.48
CA ARG A 82 -14.73 -10.50 53.81
C ARG A 82 -13.56 -10.55 54.80
N THR A 83 -13.47 -9.61 55.73
CA THR A 83 -13.10 -9.81 57.15
C THR A 83 -13.13 -8.50 57.92
N ALA A 84 -13.50 -8.58 59.21
CA ALA A 84 -13.41 -7.57 60.28
C ALA A 84 -14.56 -6.54 60.27
N THR A 85 -15.22 -6.12 61.37
CA THR A 85 -14.98 -6.28 62.82
C THR A 85 -16.14 -5.59 63.56
N ARG A 86 -16.52 -6.08 64.77
CA ARG A 86 -17.30 -5.40 65.86
C ARG A 86 -18.75 -4.98 65.53
N ASN A 87 -19.71 -4.89 66.46
CA ASN A 87 -19.80 -5.08 67.91
C ASN A 87 -21.27 -5.41 68.23
#